data_AF-A0A973AAS5-F1
#
_entry.id   AF-A0A973AAS5-F1
#
_cell.length_a   1.000
_cell.length_b   1.000
_cell.length_c   1.000
_cell.angle_alpha   90.00
_cell.angle_beta   90.00
_cell.angle_gamma   90.00
#
_symmetry.space_group_name_H-M   'P 1'
#
loop_
_entity.id
_entity.type
_entity.pdbx_description
1 polymer ?
#
loop_
_entity_poly.entity_id
_entity_poly.type
_entity_poly.pdbx_seq_one_letter_code
_entity_poly.pdbx_strand_id
1 'polypeptide(L)'
;ANLWPALPGEDRREIERCAQQALNEQLALAAQGFGLDLASQKVPDDYRLWRRILGLYPLTRLFVLPPLRAEQAQFRDQLQRVSPPSSTRWYLLPELEQRLNPAKISSLLQVARSSNPLGLPVLDAAVLQTLTAHYAPGWAIDTRSASDQPGRVTWQTPVRINVDQQQPAMYTLASYTQFQNEMLLQLNYFIWFSQRPKSGKLDLYGGELDGLIWRVTLRANGEVLAYDSIHQCGCFHQFFPVDKRLKTKPNTAFQEPLLVHNKAIPDGLRERVIVQLTHSTHSVVGVHGQSFRVAQTDSDSRPASSNESSVPLVLHDYNEVRSLSVDGRRQSLFADNGLIPVSRRLERWLLWPMGIESAGAMRQWGHHATAFVGRRHFDDANLLESLFYYE
;
A
#
# COMPACT_ATOMS: atom_id res chain seq x y z
N ALA A 1 -2.41 5.99 -23.25
CA ALA A 1 -2.05 5.02 -22.20
C ALA A 1 -3.23 4.08 -22.01
N ASN A 2 -2.99 2.78 -21.84
CA ASN A 2 -4.04 1.80 -21.61
C ASN A 2 -4.54 1.94 -20.17
N LEU A 3 -5.56 2.77 -19.94
CA LEU A 3 -6.03 3.14 -18.59
C LEU A 3 -6.77 2.00 -17.87
N TRP A 4 -7.22 0.97 -18.61
CA TRP A 4 -8.07 -0.11 -18.08
C TRP A 4 -7.78 -1.47 -18.75
N PRO A 5 -6.57 -2.02 -18.60
CA PRO A 5 -6.17 -3.26 -19.29
C PRO A 5 -6.97 -4.49 -18.86
N ALA A 6 -7.65 -4.44 -17.70
CA ALA A 6 -8.40 -5.54 -17.11
C ALA A 6 -9.83 -5.73 -17.67
N LEU A 7 -10.31 -4.84 -18.55
CA LEU A 7 -11.66 -4.89 -19.11
C LEU A 7 -11.71 -5.62 -20.47
N PRO A 8 -12.81 -6.35 -20.78
CA PRO A 8 -13.03 -6.93 -22.11
C PRO A 8 -12.95 -5.88 -23.21
N GLY A 9 -12.58 -6.31 -24.42
CA GLY A 9 -12.30 -5.40 -25.54
C GLY A 9 -13.46 -4.51 -25.98
N GLU A 10 -14.72 -4.89 -25.75
CA GLU A 10 -15.90 -4.05 -26.07
C GLU A 10 -16.13 -2.98 -24.99
N ASP A 11 -16.30 -3.37 -23.73
CA ASP A 11 -16.45 -2.46 -22.59
C ASP A 11 -15.31 -1.43 -22.52
N ARG A 12 -14.08 -1.90 -22.77
CA ARG A 12 -12.89 -1.06 -22.80
C ARG A 12 -12.96 -0.02 -23.92
N ARG A 13 -13.37 -0.41 -25.14
CA ARG A 13 -13.51 0.52 -26.27
C ARG A 13 -14.57 1.57 -25.99
N GLU A 14 -15.65 1.20 -25.31
CA GLU A 14 -16.69 2.13 -24.91
C GLU A 14 -16.17 3.16 -23.88
N ILE A 15 -15.45 2.72 -22.85
CA ILE A 15 -14.83 3.63 -21.87
C ILE A 15 -13.79 4.54 -22.51
N GLU A 16 -12.92 4.00 -23.38
CA GLU A 16 -11.93 4.79 -24.12
C GLU A 16 -12.60 5.85 -25.01
N ARG A 17 -13.71 5.51 -25.66
CA ARG A 17 -14.52 6.45 -26.44
C ARG A 17 -15.11 7.55 -25.56
N CYS A 18 -15.73 7.20 -24.42
CA CYS A 18 -16.29 8.17 -23.48
C CYS A 18 -15.20 9.10 -22.92
N ALA A 19 -14.03 8.55 -22.57
CA ALA A 19 -12.88 9.33 -22.09
C ALA A 19 -12.37 10.30 -23.16
N GLN A 20 -12.28 9.86 -24.43
CA GLN A 20 -11.87 10.71 -25.53
C GLN A 20 -12.89 11.82 -25.82
N GLN A 21 -14.19 11.51 -25.74
CA GLN A 21 -15.25 12.50 -25.88
C GLN A 21 -15.16 13.56 -24.79
N ALA A 22 -15.05 13.14 -23.52
CA ALA A 22 -14.89 14.06 -22.39
C ALA A 22 -13.63 14.93 -22.53
N LEU A 23 -12.50 14.35 -22.96
CA LEU A 23 -11.27 15.11 -23.21
C LEU A 23 -11.46 16.13 -24.33
N ASN A 24 -12.07 15.75 -25.44
CA ASN A 24 -12.31 16.65 -26.57
C ASN A 24 -13.24 17.80 -26.19
N GLU A 25 -14.29 17.54 -25.41
CA GLU A 25 -15.18 18.57 -24.86
C GLU A 25 -14.42 19.55 -23.97
N GLN A 26 -13.59 19.03 -23.06
CA GLN A 26 -12.76 19.83 -22.16
C GLN A 26 -11.72 20.68 -22.93
N LEU A 27 -11.08 20.12 -23.96
CA LEU A 27 -10.16 20.86 -24.83
C LEU A 27 -10.88 21.92 -25.66
N ALA A 28 -12.10 21.66 -26.13
CA ALA A 28 -12.91 22.64 -26.86
C ALA A 28 -13.32 23.82 -25.96
N LEU A 29 -13.67 23.55 -24.70
CA LEU A 29 -13.90 24.59 -23.69
C LEU A 29 -12.64 25.40 -23.41
N ALA A 30 -11.49 24.72 -23.26
CA ALA A 30 -10.19 25.37 -23.09
C ALA A 30 -9.83 26.31 -24.25
N ALA A 31 -10.08 25.88 -25.49
CA ALA A 31 -9.86 26.70 -26.69
C ALA A 31 -10.76 27.94 -26.75
N GLN A 32 -11.91 27.92 -26.08
CA GLN A 32 -12.84 29.05 -25.96
C GLN A 32 -12.51 29.99 -24.79
N GLY A 33 -11.37 29.79 -24.12
CA GLY A 33 -10.93 30.61 -22.99
C GLY A 33 -11.52 30.19 -21.63
N PHE A 34 -12.33 29.13 -21.59
CA PHE A 34 -12.69 28.48 -20.33
C PHE A 34 -11.52 27.59 -19.90
N GLY A 35 -10.61 28.13 -19.09
CA GLY A 35 -9.49 27.33 -18.57
C GLY A 35 -9.98 26.01 -17.98
N LEU A 36 -9.22 24.93 -18.18
CA LEU A 36 -9.45 23.67 -17.47
C LEU A 36 -9.34 23.96 -15.97
N ASP A 37 -10.48 24.09 -15.29
CA ASP A 37 -10.52 24.38 -13.86
C ASP A 37 -10.21 23.11 -13.06
N LEU A 38 -8.96 22.68 -13.17
CA LEU A 38 -8.41 21.61 -12.35
C LEU A 38 -8.24 22.06 -10.88
N ALA A 39 -8.24 23.37 -10.62
CA ALA A 39 -8.07 23.93 -9.30
C ALA A 39 -9.35 23.83 -8.43
N SER A 40 -10.54 23.78 -9.04
CA SER A 40 -11.81 23.63 -8.30
C SER A 40 -12.24 22.18 -8.06
N GLN A 41 -11.56 21.19 -8.66
CA GLN A 41 -11.84 19.78 -8.41
C GLN A 41 -11.51 19.43 -6.96
N LYS A 42 -12.55 19.27 -6.13
CA LYS A 42 -12.42 18.86 -4.73
C LYS A 42 -12.56 17.35 -4.64
N VAL A 43 -11.47 16.69 -4.24
CA VAL A 43 -11.51 15.28 -3.86
C VAL A 43 -12.33 15.16 -2.56
N PRO A 44 -13.40 14.34 -2.53
CA PRO A 44 -14.18 14.13 -1.31
C PRO A 44 -13.31 13.58 -0.18
N ASP A 45 -13.50 14.11 1.02
CA ASP A 45 -12.79 13.66 2.21
C ASP A 45 -13.44 12.38 2.80
N ASP A 46 -12.63 11.34 3.09
CA ASP A 46 -13.06 10.14 3.82
C ASP A 46 -13.49 10.41 5.28
N TYR A 47 -13.22 11.60 5.81
CA TYR A 47 -13.70 12.05 7.12
C TYR A 47 -15.05 12.76 7.02
N ARG A 48 -16.10 12.10 7.52
CA ARG A 48 -17.46 12.66 7.61
C ARG A 48 -17.57 13.68 8.76
N LEU A 49 -17.71 14.96 8.40
CA LEU A 49 -17.80 16.05 9.39
C LEU A 49 -18.97 15.89 10.37
N TRP A 50 -20.15 15.50 9.88
CA TRP A 50 -21.34 15.35 10.73
C TRP A 50 -21.13 14.32 11.86
N ARG A 51 -20.36 13.27 11.61
CA ARG A 51 -20.02 12.25 12.64
C ARG A 51 -19.14 12.84 13.72
N ARG A 52 -18.19 13.72 13.35
CA ARG A 52 -17.33 14.41 14.31
C ARG A 52 -18.11 15.40 15.17
N ILE A 53 -19.10 16.06 14.59
CA ILE A 53 -19.99 16.98 15.32
C ILE A 53 -20.85 16.20 16.31
N LEU A 54 -21.64 15.23 15.83
CA LEU A 54 -22.55 14.45 16.69
C LEU A 54 -21.81 13.54 17.67
N GLY A 55 -20.63 13.06 17.31
CA GLY A 55 -19.78 12.24 18.16
C GLY A 55 -18.93 13.04 19.14
N LEU A 56 -19.13 14.37 19.24
CA LEU A 56 -18.39 15.25 20.15
C LEU A 56 -16.87 15.05 20.03
N TYR A 57 -16.36 15.04 18.79
CA TYR A 57 -14.96 14.75 18.45
C TYR A 57 -13.92 15.42 19.37
N PRO A 58 -14.05 16.70 19.76
CA PRO A 58 -13.09 17.34 20.67
C PRO A 58 -12.92 16.64 22.02
N LEU A 59 -13.98 15.97 22.51
CA LEU A 59 -14.00 15.21 23.76
C LEU A 59 -13.61 13.76 23.53
N THR A 60 -14.22 13.09 22.54
CA THR A 60 -13.98 11.67 22.29
C THR A 60 -12.54 11.37 21.87
N ARG A 61 -11.86 12.30 21.17
CA ARG A 61 -10.44 12.14 20.83
C ARG A 61 -9.52 12.00 22.05
N LEU A 62 -9.90 12.56 23.20
CA LEU A 62 -9.10 12.48 24.44
C LEU A 62 -9.03 11.05 24.98
N PHE A 63 -10.02 10.21 24.66
CA PHE A 63 -10.05 8.79 25.05
C PHE A 63 -9.41 7.89 24.00
N VAL A 64 -9.40 8.30 22.72
CA VAL A 64 -8.80 7.53 21.62
C VAL A 64 -7.27 7.70 21.55
N LEU A 65 -6.75 8.89 21.85
CA LEU A 65 -5.34 9.19 21.67
C LEU A 65 -4.38 8.41 22.60
N PRO A 66 -4.68 8.21 23.90
CA PRO A 66 -3.81 7.43 24.79
C PRO A 66 -3.60 5.96 24.38
N PRO A 67 -4.65 5.13 24.13
CA PRO A 67 -4.44 3.74 23.73
C PRO A 67 -3.70 3.63 22.40
N LEU A 68 -3.97 4.54 21.46
CA LEU A 68 -3.24 4.62 20.19
C LEU A 68 -1.75 4.87 20.40
N ARG A 69 -1.37 5.81 21.28
CA ARG A 69 0.04 6.09 21.60
C ARG A 69 0.72 4.88 22.25
N ALA A 70 0.01 4.16 23.11
CA ALA A 70 0.52 2.94 23.75
C ALA A 70 0.77 1.84 22.70
N GLU A 71 -0.16 1.64 21.78
CA GLU A 71 -0.04 0.69 20.68
C GLU A 71 1.13 1.04 19.73
N GLN A 72 1.26 2.33 19.36
CA GLN A 72 2.41 2.79 18.59
C GLN A 72 3.75 2.60 19.32
N ALA A 73 3.78 2.73 20.65
CA ALA A 73 4.97 2.44 21.44
C ALA A 73 5.31 0.93 21.38
N GLN A 74 4.31 0.04 21.48
CA GLN A 74 4.50 -1.40 21.31
C GLN A 74 5.07 -1.76 19.94
N PHE A 75 4.58 -1.14 18.85
CA PHE A 75 5.15 -1.35 17.52
C PHE A 75 6.62 -0.90 17.43
N ARG A 76 6.97 0.26 18.01
CA ARG A 76 8.37 0.73 18.07
C ARG A 76 9.27 -0.23 18.83
N ASP A 77 8.74 -0.82 19.89
CA ASP A 77 9.46 -1.79 20.70
C ASP A 77 9.62 -3.14 20.01
N GLN A 78 8.67 -3.58 19.18
CA GLN A 78 8.74 -4.90 18.54
C GLN A 78 9.64 -4.91 17.29
N LEU A 79 9.78 -3.79 16.58
CA LEU A 79 10.50 -3.76 15.31
C LEU A 79 11.96 -4.23 15.46
N GLN A 80 12.34 -5.17 14.57
CA GLN A 80 13.67 -5.78 14.46
C GLN A 80 14.15 -6.53 15.73
N ARG A 81 13.30 -6.71 16.76
CA ARG A 81 13.67 -7.50 17.95
C ARG A 81 13.43 -8.99 17.77
N VAL A 82 12.52 -9.37 16.88
CA VAL A 82 12.06 -10.76 16.71
C VAL A 82 12.73 -11.35 15.47
N SER A 83 13.68 -12.27 15.66
CA SER A 83 14.15 -13.10 14.57
C SER A 83 12.99 -13.93 14.00
N PRO A 84 12.94 -14.18 12.69
CA PRO A 84 11.90 -15.01 12.09
C PRO A 84 11.80 -16.37 12.81
N PRO A 85 10.64 -16.76 13.38
CA PRO A 85 10.48 -18.05 14.03
C PRO A 85 10.58 -19.20 13.02
N SER A 86 10.74 -20.44 13.50
CA SER A 86 10.79 -21.63 12.64
C SER A 86 9.50 -21.88 11.85
N SER A 87 8.37 -21.32 12.30
CA SER A 87 7.07 -21.31 11.60
C SER A 87 7.00 -20.29 10.45
N THR A 88 8.07 -19.55 10.17
CA THR A 88 8.09 -18.55 9.10
C THR A 88 8.03 -19.22 7.74
N ARG A 89 7.08 -18.76 6.90
CA ARG A 89 7.07 -19.03 5.48
C ARG A 89 7.55 -17.81 4.70
N TRP A 90 8.36 -18.07 3.69
CA TRP A 90 8.98 -17.05 2.86
C TRP A 90 8.23 -16.99 1.53
N TYR A 91 7.76 -15.82 1.14
CA TYR A 91 7.07 -15.58 -0.13
C TYR A 91 7.88 -14.59 -0.96
N LEU A 92 8.37 -15.05 -2.12
CA LEU A 92 9.30 -14.28 -2.96
C LEU A 92 8.83 -14.30 -4.40
N LEU A 93 9.11 -13.22 -5.14
CA LEU A 93 9.04 -13.31 -6.60
C LEU A 93 10.15 -14.24 -7.12
N PRO A 94 9.88 -14.98 -8.22
CA PRO A 94 10.92 -15.67 -8.95
C PRO A 94 12.10 -14.74 -9.25
N GLU A 95 13.30 -15.31 -9.29
CA GLU A 95 14.49 -14.52 -9.61
C GLU A 95 14.37 -13.93 -11.02
N LEU A 96 14.64 -12.63 -11.13
CA LEU A 96 14.60 -11.93 -12.41
C LEU A 96 15.80 -12.37 -13.25
N GLU A 97 15.55 -12.87 -14.46
CA GLU A 97 16.61 -13.23 -15.41
C GLU A 97 17.54 -12.06 -15.73
N GLN A 98 17.00 -10.83 -15.74
CA GLN A 98 17.76 -9.59 -15.92
C GLN A 98 17.32 -8.54 -14.90
N ARG A 99 18.21 -8.20 -13.98
CA ARG A 99 18.02 -7.07 -13.05
C ARG A 99 18.49 -5.78 -13.70
N LEU A 100 17.76 -4.69 -13.44
CA LEU A 100 18.15 -3.38 -13.91
C LEU A 100 19.35 -2.87 -13.09
N ASN A 101 20.40 -2.41 -13.78
CA ASN A 101 21.49 -1.68 -13.14
C ASN A 101 20.94 -0.34 -12.59
N PRO A 102 21.32 0.08 -11.38
CA PRO A 102 20.98 1.40 -10.83
C PRO A 102 21.13 2.58 -11.80
N ALA A 103 22.20 2.61 -12.61
CA ALA A 103 22.40 3.66 -13.61
C ALA A 103 21.30 3.67 -14.69
N LYS A 104 20.82 2.48 -15.08
CA LYS A 104 19.72 2.34 -16.04
C LYS A 104 18.40 2.80 -15.43
N ILE A 105 18.14 2.46 -14.17
CA ILE A 105 16.93 2.92 -13.45
C ILE A 105 16.90 4.45 -13.37
N SER A 106 18.00 5.06 -12.93
CA SER A 106 18.14 6.52 -12.85
C SER A 106 17.86 7.18 -14.21
N SER A 107 18.47 6.67 -15.28
CA SER A 107 18.25 7.17 -16.64
C SER A 107 16.79 7.04 -17.09
N LEU A 108 16.14 5.90 -16.82
CA LEU A 108 14.73 5.68 -17.18
C LEU A 108 13.81 6.68 -16.47
N LEU A 109 13.99 6.87 -15.16
CA LEU A 109 13.19 7.82 -14.37
C LEU A 109 13.41 9.27 -14.82
N GLN A 110 14.66 9.64 -15.12
CA GLN A 110 14.99 10.98 -15.59
C GLN A 110 14.36 11.29 -16.96
N VAL A 111 14.41 10.35 -17.91
CA VAL A 111 13.78 10.49 -19.24
C VAL A 111 12.26 10.54 -19.13
N ALA A 112 11.67 9.71 -18.27
CA ALA A 112 10.22 9.72 -18.05
C ALA A 112 9.74 11.05 -17.46
N ARG A 113 10.51 11.63 -16.53
CA ARG A 113 10.20 12.95 -15.96
C ARG A 113 10.38 14.08 -16.97
N SER A 114 11.49 14.10 -17.72
CA SER A 114 11.77 15.20 -18.67
C SER A 114 10.83 15.19 -19.88
N SER A 115 10.25 14.04 -20.22
CA SER A 115 9.27 13.92 -21.29
C SER A 115 7.84 14.31 -20.87
N ASN A 116 7.60 14.57 -19.57
CA ASN A 116 6.30 14.97 -19.05
C ASN A 116 6.34 16.43 -18.54
N PRO A 117 5.55 17.37 -19.13
CA PRO A 117 5.52 18.77 -18.70
C PRO A 117 5.14 18.99 -17.22
N LEU A 118 4.46 18.03 -16.59
CA LEU A 118 4.11 18.07 -15.16
C LEU A 118 5.21 17.51 -14.25
N GLY A 119 6.34 17.05 -14.82
CA GLY A 119 7.44 16.43 -14.08
C GLY A 119 7.09 15.05 -13.50
N LEU A 120 5.95 14.47 -13.87
CA LEU A 120 5.51 13.13 -13.48
C LEU A 120 6.35 12.07 -14.20
N PRO A 121 7.04 11.16 -13.50
CA PRO A 121 7.81 10.08 -14.11
C PRO A 121 6.88 8.95 -14.60
N VAL A 122 6.09 9.22 -15.63
CA VAL A 122 5.18 8.23 -16.22
C VAL A 122 5.98 7.28 -17.11
N LEU A 123 6.09 6.04 -16.66
CA LEU A 123 6.81 4.97 -17.36
C LEU A 123 5.90 4.21 -18.32
N ASP A 124 6.47 3.66 -19.39
CA ASP A 124 5.76 2.67 -20.20
C ASP A 124 5.48 1.40 -19.38
N ALA A 125 4.47 0.64 -19.78
CA ALA A 125 3.98 -0.50 -19.00
C ALA A 125 5.04 -1.59 -18.81
N ALA A 126 5.89 -1.85 -19.80
CA ALA A 126 6.93 -2.87 -19.72
C ALA A 126 8.03 -2.45 -18.75
N VAL A 127 8.52 -1.21 -18.86
CA VAL A 127 9.51 -0.66 -17.94
C VAL A 127 8.95 -0.57 -16.52
N LEU A 128 7.70 -0.13 -16.35
CA LEU A 128 7.05 -0.10 -15.04
C LEU A 128 6.95 -1.50 -14.43
N GLN A 129 6.64 -2.53 -15.22
CA GLN A 129 6.59 -3.91 -14.75
C GLN A 129 7.97 -4.40 -14.29
N THR A 130 9.02 -4.15 -15.08
CA THR A 130 10.40 -4.50 -14.69
C THR A 130 10.83 -3.77 -13.42
N LEU A 131 10.51 -2.46 -13.32
CA LEU A 131 10.82 -1.65 -12.15
C LEU A 131 10.06 -2.16 -10.92
N THR A 132 8.77 -2.46 -11.07
CA THR A 132 7.91 -3.00 -10.01
C THR A 132 8.45 -4.33 -9.49
N ALA A 133 8.95 -5.20 -10.37
CA ALA A 133 9.55 -6.46 -9.97
C ALA A 133 10.91 -6.29 -9.28
N HIS A 134 11.69 -5.26 -9.67
CA HIS A 134 12.98 -4.93 -9.03
C HIS A 134 12.81 -4.52 -7.56
N TYR A 135 11.89 -3.60 -7.28
CA TYR A 135 11.61 -3.10 -5.92
C TYR A 135 10.62 -3.94 -5.11
N ALA A 136 10.13 -5.04 -5.69
CA ALA A 136 9.14 -5.89 -5.03
C ALA A 136 9.68 -6.48 -3.72
N PRO A 137 8.95 -6.30 -2.60
CA PRO A 137 9.33 -6.91 -1.34
C PRO A 137 9.17 -8.44 -1.42
N GLY A 138 10.00 -9.13 -0.65
CA GLY A 138 9.70 -10.47 -0.17
C GLY A 138 8.95 -10.40 1.16
N TRP A 139 8.24 -11.47 1.51
CA TRP A 139 7.48 -11.54 2.76
C TRP A 139 7.93 -12.72 3.60
N ALA A 140 8.23 -12.46 4.87
CA ALA A 140 8.55 -13.48 5.86
C ALA A 140 7.42 -13.51 6.90
N ILE A 141 6.51 -14.49 6.79
CA ILE A 141 5.27 -14.50 7.57
C ILE A 141 5.30 -15.66 8.56
N ASP A 142 5.25 -15.35 9.87
CA ASP A 142 5.02 -16.37 10.90
C ASP A 142 3.67 -17.04 10.62
N THR A 143 3.69 -18.30 10.17
CA THR A 143 2.50 -19.01 9.68
C THR A 143 2.11 -20.08 10.68
N ARG A 144 1.03 -19.85 11.44
CA ARG A 144 0.51 -20.80 12.44
C ARG A 144 -0.84 -21.40 12.05
N SER A 145 -1.48 -20.83 11.06
CA SER A 145 -2.80 -21.21 10.59
C SER A 145 -2.99 -20.87 9.11
N ALA A 146 -4.12 -21.30 8.54
CA ALA A 146 -4.48 -20.93 7.18
C ALA A 146 -4.65 -19.40 7.02
N SER A 147 -5.09 -18.66 8.05
CA SER A 147 -5.27 -17.21 7.90
C SER A 147 -3.98 -16.43 7.68
N ASP A 148 -2.83 -17.02 8.01
CA ASP A 148 -1.52 -16.39 7.88
C ASP A 148 -0.92 -16.57 6.47
N GLN A 149 -1.63 -17.26 5.57
CA GLN A 149 -1.19 -17.50 4.20
C GLN A 149 -1.81 -16.47 3.25
N PRO A 150 -0.99 -15.68 2.53
CA PRO A 150 -1.49 -14.77 1.53
C PRO A 150 -1.99 -15.52 0.29
N GLY A 151 -2.89 -14.91 -0.47
CA GLY A 151 -3.45 -15.54 -1.65
C GLY A 151 -4.11 -14.56 -2.62
N ARG A 152 -4.57 -15.10 -3.75
CA ARG A 152 -5.30 -14.35 -4.77
C ARG A 152 -6.74 -14.12 -4.32
N VAL A 153 -7.19 -12.87 -4.31
CA VAL A 153 -8.57 -12.53 -3.97
C VAL A 153 -9.49 -12.87 -5.15
N THR A 154 -10.55 -13.62 -4.89
CA THR A 154 -11.57 -14.01 -5.86
C THR A 154 -12.96 -13.94 -5.25
N TRP A 155 -13.98 -13.88 -6.11
CA TRP A 155 -15.35 -14.17 -5.68
C TRP A 155 -15.58 -15.68 -5.79
N GLN A 156 -15.89 -16.32 -4.67
CA GLN A 156 -16.34 -17.73 -4.67
C GLN A 156 -17.80 -17.83 -5.11
N THR A 157 -18.61 -16.87 -4.66
CA THR A 157 -19.99 -16.66 -5.09
C THR A 157 -20.21 -15.14 -5.21
N PRO A 158 -21.32 -14.67 -5.81
CA PRO A 158 -21.73 -13.26 -5.85
C PRO A 158 -21.64 -12.47 -4.54
N VAL A 159 -21.66 -13.16 -3.40
CA VAL A 159 -21.71 -12.56 -2.05
C VAL A 159 -20.58 -13.03 -1.13
N ARG A 160 -19.72 -13.96 -1.58
CA ARG A 160 -18.66 -14.56 -0.76
C ARG A 160 -17.31 -14.38 -1.42
N ILE A 161 -16.41 -13.68 -0.72
CA ILE A 161 -15.01 -13.50 -1.11
C ILE A 161 -14.22 -14.72 -0.65
N ASN A 162 -13.25 -15.12 -1.46
CA ASN A 162 -12.24 -16.11 -1.10
C ASN A 162 -10.84 -15.53 -1.34
N VAL A 163 -9.88 -16.00 -0.54
CA VAL A 163 -8.46 -15.75 -0.75
C VAL A 163 -7.84 -17.10 -1.10
N ASP A 164 -7.57 -17.32 -2.38
CA ASP A 164 -7.00 -18.56 -2.89
C ASP A 164 -5.50 -18.65 -2.56
N GLN A 165 -5.20 -19.49 -1.58
CA GLN A 165 -3.86 -19.71 -1.05
C GLN A 165 -3.02 -20.67 -1.90
N GLN A 166 -3.64 -21.36 -2.88
CA GLN A 166 -2.90 -22.18 -3.84
C GLN A 166 -2.15 -21.33 -4.86
N GLN A 167 -2.57 -20.07 -5.03
CA GLN A 167 -1.92 -19.07 -5.86
C GLN A 167 -1.56 -17.84 -5.02
N PRO A 168 -0.45 -17.90 -4.25
CA PRO A 168 0.05 -16.74 -3.52
C PRO A 168 0.28 -15.55 -4.46
N ALA A 169 -0.40 -14.46 -4.17
CA ALA A 169 -0.47 -13.30 -5.05
C ALA A 169 -0.04 -12.02 -4.33
N MET A 170 0.59 -11.14 -5.09
CA MET A 170 0.88 -9.77 -4.69
C MET A 170 0.37 -8.83 -5.77
N TYR A 171 -0.51 -7.92 -5.42
CA TYR A 171 -1.04 -6.95 -6.36
C TYR A 171 -0.17 -5.70 -6.37
N THR A 172 -0.11 -5.00 -7.50
CA THR A 172 0.73 -3.82 -7.65
C THR A 172 -0.05 -2.64 -8.23
N LEU A 173 0.34 -1.43 -7.81
CA LEU A 173 -0.21 -0.18 -8.33
C LEU A 173 0.87 0.90 -8.30
N ALA A 174 1.05 1.62 -9.40
CA ALA A 174 1.87 2.83 -9.41
C ALA A 174 1.05 4.04 -8.95
N SER A 175 1.62 4.86 -8.08
CA SER A 175 1.06 6.17 -7.66
C SER A 175 2.16 7.23 -7.65
N TYR A 176 1.80 8.47 -7.35
CA TYR A 176 2.73 9.59 -7.32
C TYR A 176 2.49 10.45 -6.08
N THR A 177 3.56 11.06 -5.58
CA THR A 177 3.52 12.01 -4.46
C THR A 177 4.41 13.20 -4.79
N GLN A 178 4.18 14.33 -4.15
CA GLN A 178 5.02 15.51 -4.22
C GLN A 178 5.87 15.61 -2.95
N PHE A 179 7.17 15.84 -3.12
CA PHE A 179 8.07 16.14 -2.02
C PHE A 179 9.21 17.04 -2.51
N GLN A 180 9.51 18.13 -1.80
CA GLN A 180 10.58 19.07 -2.16
C GLN A 180 10.45 19.60 -3.60
N ASN A 181 9.23 19.95 -4.00
CA ASN A 181 8.87 20.39 -5.35
C ASN A 181 9.16 19.37 -6.47
N GLU A 182 9.36 18.10 -6.12
CA GLU A 182 9.53 17.00 -7.07
C GLU A 182 8.36 16.01 -7.03
N MET A 183 7.89 15.56 -8.19
CA MET A 183 6.87 14.51 -8.31
C MET A 183 7.50 13.12 -8.31
N LEU A 184 7.45 12.42 -7.18
CA LEU A 184 8.10 11.12 -6.98
C LEU A 184 7.19 9.95 -7.38
N LEU A 185 7.78 8.91 -7.95
CA LEU A 185 7.08 7.65 -8.24
C LEU A 185 6.95 6.84 -6.96
N GLN A 186 5.76 6.27 -6.75
CA GLN A 186 5.47 5.33 -5.68
C GLN A 186 5.02 3.99 -6.26
N LEU A 187 5.58 2.90 -5.75
CA LEU A 187 5.21 1.53 -6.09
C LEU A 187 4.51 0.90 -4.90
N ASN A 188 3.25 0.55 -5.06
CA ASN A 188 2.41 -0.02 -4.00
C ASN A 188 2.27 -1.52 -4.21
N TYR A 189 2.46 -2.28 -3.14
CA TYR A 189 2.39 -3.73 -3.12
C TYR A 189 1.34 -4.16 -2.10
N PHE A 190 0.36 -4.91 -2.55
CA PHE A 190 -0.77 -5.32 -1.73
C PHE A 190 -0.75 -6.83 -1.56
N ILE A 191 -0.88 -7.29 -0.32
CA ILE A 191 -1.07 -8.70 0.02
C ILE A 191 -2.37 -8.87 0.80
N TRP A 192 -3.06 -9.98 0.56
CA TRP A 192 -4.36 -10.27 1.15
C TRP A 192 -4.35 -11.60 1.88
N PHE A 193 -5.01 -11.63 3.03
CA PHE A 193 -5.20 -12.76 3.91
C PHE A 193 -6.70 -13.03 4.09
N SER A 194 -7.08 -14.28 4.32
CA SER A 194 -8.49 -14.65 4.43
C SER A 194 -9.19 -14.02 5.63
N GLN A 195 -8.46 -13.70 6.71
CA GLN A 195 -9.00 -13.07 7.92
C GLN A 195 -7.90 -12.58 8.85
N ARG A 196 -8.28 -11.68 9.78
CA ARG A 196 -7.57 -11.46 11.04
C ARG A 196 -8.31 -12.23 12.13
N PRO A 197 -7.83 -13.40 12.60
CA PRO A 197 -8.52 -14.18 13.61
C PRO A 197 -8.82 -13.35 14.86
N LYS A 198 -10.01 -13.53 15.42
CA LYS A 198 -10.36 -12.88 16.68
C LYS A 198 -9.64 -13.59 17.83
N SER A 199 -8.91 -12.82 18.64
CA SER A 199 -8.33 -13.34 19.89
C SER A 199 -9.37 -13.56 20.99
N GLY A 200 -10.57 -12.96 20.84
CA GLY A 200 -11.70 -13.12 21.75
C GLY A 200 -12.96 -12.41 21.26
N LYS A 201 -14.06 -12.53 22.00
CA LYS A 201 -15.37 -11.94 21.63
C LYS A 201 -15.34 -10.41 21.55
N LEU A 202 -14.47 -9.77 22.33
CA LEU A 202 -14.30 -8.32 22.39
C LEU A 202 -13.15 -7.80 21.51
N ASP A 203 -12.52 -8.67 20.70
CA ASP A 203 -11.49 -8.23 19.75
C ASP A 203 -12.14 -7.30 18.72
N LEU A 204 -11.78 -6.02 18.80
CA LEU A 204 -12.35 -4.98 17.96
C LEU A 204 -11.89 -5.11 16.50
N TYR A 205 -10.66 -5.60 16.32
CA TYR A 205 -9.89 -5.57 15.08
C TYR A 205 -10.06 -6.84 14.23
N GLY A 206 -10.46 -7.97 14.83
CA GLY A 206 -10.56 -9.26 14.12
C GLY A 206 -11.82 -9.39 13.26
N GLY A 207 -11.70 -10.11 12.13
CA GLY A 207 -12.80 -10.39 11.21
C GLY A 207 -12.35 -10.93 9.85
N GLU A 208 -13.29 -11.07 8.92
CA GLU A 208 -13.06 -11.56 7.55
C GLU A 208 -12.22 -10.61 6.72
N LEU A 209 -11.33 -11.16 5.90
CA LEU A 209 -10.37 -10.47 5.06
C LEU A 209 -9.41 -9.57 5.86
N ASP A 210 -8.13 -9.74 5.64
CA ASP A 210 -7.11 -8.82 6.14
C ASP A 210 -6.11 -8.56 5.02
N GLY A 211 -5.26 -7.56 5.18
CA GLY A 211 -4.25 -7.30 4.19
C GLY A 211 -3.36 -6.14 4.55
N LEU A 212 -2.24 -6.07 3.85
CA LEU A 212 -1.21 -5.07 4.05
C LEU A 212 -0.87 -4.41 2.73
N ILE A 213 -0.59 -3.12 2.80
CA ILE A 213 -0.03 -2.33 1.71
C ILE A 213 1.38 -1.94 2.12
N TRP A 214 2.36 -2.33 1.31
CA TRP A 214 3.72 -1.83 1.39
C TRP A 214 3.98 -0.89 0.22
N ARG A 215 4.37 0.35 0.52
CA ARG A 215 4.64 1.36 -0.50
C ARG A 215 6.11 1.74 -0.49
N VAL A 216 6.69 1.81 -1.69
CA VAL A 216 8.06 2.23 -1.95
C VAL A 216 8.01 3.60 -2.62
N THR A 217 8.60 4.63 -2.01
CA THR A 217 8.74 5.95 -2.65
C THR A 217 10.14 6.11 -3.23
N LEU A 218 10.24 6.35 -4.54
CA LEU A 218 11.51 6.45 -5.27
C LEU A 218 11.92 7.91 -5.50
N ARG A 219 13.20 8.20 -5.28
CA ARG A 219 13.83 9.47 -5.68
C ARG A 219 14.07 9.50 -7.19
N ALA A 220 14.40 10.68 -7.71
CA ALA A 220 14.71 10.89 -9.13
C ALA A 220 15.78 9.94 -9.70
N ASN A 221 16.74 9.53 -8.86
CA ASN A 221 17.84 8.63 -9.22
C ASN A 221 17.52 7.14 -8.99
N GLY A 222 16.32 6.79 -8.53
CA GLY A 222 15.91 5.43 -8.20
C GLY A 222 16.32 4.95 -6.80
N GLU A 223 17.04 5.74 -6.00
CA GLU A 223 17.22 5.40 -4.58
C GLU A 223 15.86 5.45 -3.88
N VAL A 224 15.64 4.54 -2.93
CA VAL A 224 14.43 4.61 -2.11
C VAL A 224 14.54 5.79 -1.14
N LEU A 225 13.53 6.65 -1.14
CA LEU A 225 13.39 7.73 -0.15
C LEU A 225 12.97 7.16 1.21
N ALA A 226 11.84 6.46 1.19
CA ALA A 226 11.24 5.80 2.34
C ALA A 226 10.30 4.70 1.87
N TYR A 227 10.05 3.75 2.77
CA TYR A 227 8.87 2.90 2.69
C TYR A 227 7.81 3.37 3.66
N ASP A 228 6.57 3.02 3.40
CA ASP A 228 5.51 3.10 4.39
C ASP A 228 4.51 1.97 4.23
N SER A 229 3.85 1.63 5.33
CA SER A 229 2.95 0.48 5.41
C SER A 229 1.67 0.84 6.14
N ILE A 230 0.55 0.32 5.63
CA ILE A 230 -0.75 0.33 6.30
C ILE A 230 -1.39 -1.04 6.17
N HIS A 231 -2.26 -1.39 7.11
CA HIS A 231 -3.26 -2.41 6.82
C HIS A 231 -4.23 -1.86 5.77
N GLN A 232 -4.82 -2.73 4.95
CA GLN A 232 -5.78 -2.38 3.88
C GLN A 232 -7.06 -1.71 4.41
N CYS A 233 -7.26 -1.65 5.72
CA CYS A 233 -8.32 -0.87 6.36
C CYS A 233 -7.95 0.60 6.62
N GLY A 234 -6.68 0.98 6.44
CA GLY A 234 -6.11 2.29 6.75
C GLY A 234 -5.42 2.39 8.13
N CYS A 235 -5.50 1.33 8.95
CA CYS A 235 -4.92 1.34 10.30
C CYS A 235 -3.39 1.14 10.29
N PHE A 236 -2.78 1.50 11.43
CA PHE A 236 -1.37 1.24 11.76
C PHE A 236 -0.36 1.80 10.74
N HIS A 237 -0.56 3.04 10.29
CA HIS A 237 0.35 3.67 9.33
C HIS A 237 1.76 3.85 9.91
N GLN A 238 2.72 3.16 9.30
CA GLN A 238 4.13 3.12 9.67
C GLN A 238 5.01 3.68 8.57
N PHE A 239 6.03 4.46 8.92
CA PHE A 239 7.06 4.93 7.99
C PHE A 239 8.43 4.32 8.31
N PHE A 240 9.17 4.00 7.26
CA PHE A 240 10.53 3.44 7.30
C PHE A 240 11.45 4.29 6.41
N PRO A 241 12.00 5.42 6.91
CA PRO A 241 12.93 6.24 6.16
C PRO A 241 14.19 5.46 5.77
N VAL A 242 14.53 5.48 4.48
CA VAL A 242 15.76 4.90 3.95
C VAL A 242 16.83 6.00 3.87
N ASP A 243 16.46 7.17 3.34
CA ASP A 243 17.33 8.34 3.33
C ASP A 243 17.45 8.93 4.74
N LYS A 244 18.67 8.92 5.29
CA LYS A 244 18.94 9.37 6.67
C LYS A 244 18.70 10.87 6.88
N ARG A 245 18.65 11.65 5.81
CA ARG A 245 18.34 13.10 5.84
C ARG A 245 16.85 13.37 6.02
N LEU A 246 16.00 12.37 5.79
CA LEU A 246 14.55 12.53 5.96
C LEU A 246 14.22 12.55 7.46
N LYS A 247 13.80 13.70 7.97
CA LYS A 247 13.41 13.91 9.37
C LYS A 247 11.94 14.22 9.50
N THR A 248 11.31 13.73 10.57
CA THR A 248 9.92 14.02 10.89
C THR A 248 9.74 15.45 11.34
N LYS A 249 8.74 16.15 10.81
CA LYS A 249 8.29 17.44 11.36
C LYS A 249 7.74 17.24 12.79
N PRO A 250 7.83 18.25 13.66
CA PRO A 250 7.28 18.16 15.01
C PRO A 250 5.77 17.86 14.99
N ASN A 251 5.34 16.89 15.79
CA ASN A 251 3.91 16.61 15.94
C ASN A 251 3.18 17.79 16.59
N THR A 252 1.98 18.09 16.11
CA THR A 252 1.07 18.99 16.84
C THR A 252 0.34 18.22 17.94
N ALA A 253 0.03 18.87 19.06
CA ALA A 253 -0.59 18.22 20.23
C ALA A 253 -1.96 17.56 19.94
N PHE A 254 -2.63 17.98 18.86
CA PHE A 254 -3.98 17.57 18.49
C PHE A 254 -4.03 16.65 17.25
N GLN A 255 -2.89 16.05 16.89
CA GLN A 255 -2.80 15.07 15.83
C GLN A 255 -2.28 13.74 16.37
N GLU A 256 -2.69 12.68 15.68
CA GLU A 256 -2.11 11.37 15.85
C GLU A 256 -0.61 11.41 15.54
N PRO A 257 0.26 10.95 16.45
CA PRO A 257 1.69 10.96 16.20
C PRO A 257 2.07 10.03 15.05
N LEU A 258 3.13 10.38 14.33
CA LEU A 258 3.73 9.48 13.33
C LEU A 258 4.43 8.30 14.01
N LEU A 259 4.19 7.10 13.48
CA LEU A 259 4.93 5.91 13.83
C LEU A 259 6.08 5.74 12.81
N VAL A 260 7.28 6.16 13.20
CA VAL A 260 8.46 6.15 12.34
C VAL A 260 9.53 5.22 12.89
N HIS A 261 10.09 4.43 11.99
CA HIS A 261 11.05 3.38 12.25
C HIS A 261 12.35 3.66 11.50
N ASN A 262 13.39 4.12 12.22
CA ASN A 262 14.62 4.64 11.64
C ASN A 262 15.84 3.72 11.81
N LYS A 263 15.62 2.42 12.09
CA LYS A 263 16.69 1.46 12.40
C LYS A 263 16.99 0.58 11.20
N ALA A 264 18.21 0.66 10.69
CA ALA A 264 18.78 -0.27 9.71
C ALA A 264 17.82 -0.67 8.56
N ILE A 265 17.24 0.34 7.88
CA ILE A 265 16.30 0.10 6.79
C ILE A 265 17.09 -0.09 5.48
N PRO A 266 16.89 -1.22 4.76
CA PRO A 266 17.60 -1.53 3.51
C PRO A 266 17.15 -0.67 2.33
N ASP A 267 18.04 -0.44 1.36
CA ASP A 267 17.72 0.25 0.10
C ASP A 267 17.39 -0.76 -1.00
N GLY A 268 16.12 -0.77 -1.42
CA GLY A 268 15.57 -1.65 -2.46
C GLY A 268 16.24 -1.51 -3.83
N LEU A 269 17.02 -0.44 -4.04
CA LEU A 269 17.85 -0.28 -5.23
C LEU A 269 18.97 -1.34 -5.28
N ARG A 270 19.53 -1.73 -4.13
CA ARG A 270 20.77 -2.53 -4.02
C ARG A 270 20.56 -3.94 -3.48
N GLU A 271 19.47 -4.16 -2.77
CA GLU A 271 19.13 -5.45 -2.16
C GLU A 271 17.62 -5.66 -2.13
N ARG A 272 17.18 -6.92 -1.98
CA ARG A 272 15.76 -7.23 -1.89
C ARG A 272 15.31 -6.92 -0.47
N VAL A 273 14.24 -6.15 -0.33
CA VAL A 273 13.63 -5.91 0.97
C VAL A 273 12.77 -7.10 1.35
N ILE A 274 12.98 -7.65 2.54
CA ILE A 274 12.10 -8.66 3.15
C ILE A 274 11.32 -8.01 4.29
N VAL A 275 9.99 -8.03 4.19
CA VAL A 275 9.08 -7.53 5.21
C VAL A 275 8.60 -8.70 6.06
N GLN A 276 8.89 -8.65 7.36
CA GLN A 276 8.56 -9.69 8.32
C GLN A 276 7.25 -9.37 9.03
N LEU A 277 6.31 -10.33 8.98
CA LEU A 277 4.97 -10.20 9.54
C LEU A 277 4.71 -11.21 10.66
N THR A 278 3.95 -10.78 11.67
CA THR A 278 3.43 -11.66 12.71
C THR A 278 2.28 -12.53 12.20
N HIS A 279 2.09 -13.70 12.84
CA HIS A 279 0.88 -14.49 12.67
C HIS A 279 -0.34 -13.71 13.21
N SER A 280 -1.51 -14.01 12.64
CA SER A 280 -2.83 -13.52 13.00
C SER A 280 -3.08 -12.03 12.80
N THR A 281 -2.20 -11.14 13.26
CA THR A 281 -2.37 -9.68 13.13
C THR A 281 -1.70 -9.10 11.89
N HIS A 282 -0.81 -9.88 11.24
CA HIS A 282 -0.04 -9.47 10.07
C HIS A 282 0.70 -8.14 10.28
N SER A 283 1.19 -7.91 11.49
CA SER A 283 1.90 -6.69 11.87
C SER A 283 3.33 -6.72 11.36
N VAL A 284 3.82 -5.62 10.79
CA VAL A 284 5.23 -5.49 10.42
C VAL A 284 6.09 -5.42 11.67
N VAL A 285 6.98 -6.39 11.82
CA VAL A 285 7.93 -6.51 12.96
C VAL A 285 9.39 -6.57 12.51
N GLY A 286 9.66 -6.59 11.21
CA GLY A 286 11.02 -6.52 10.69
C GLY A 286 11.05 -6.09 9.24
N VAL A 287 12.11 -5.38 8.87
CA VAL A 287 12.43 -4.99 7.49
C VAL A 287 13.91 -5.26 7.32
N HIS A 288 14.25 -6.20 6.45
CA HIS A 288 15.60 -6.76 6.32
C HIS A 288 16.05 -6.74 4.87
N GLY A 289 17.35 -6.53 4.65
CA GLY A 289 17.95 -6.64 3.33
C GLY A 289 18.37 -8.08 3.02
N GLN A 290 18.08 -8.54 1.81
CA GLN A 290 18.60 -9.78 1.25
C GLN A 290 19.39 -9.45 -0.01
N SER A 291 20.70 -9.73 0.02
CA SER A 291 21.60 -9.50 -1.12
C SER A 291 21.04 -10.14 -2.39
N PHE A 292 21.14 -9.40 -3.50
CA PHE A 292 20.77 -9.91 -4.82
C PHE A 292 21.75 -10.98 -5.35
N ARG A 293 22.92 -11.16 -4.72
CA ARG A 293 23.86 -12.20 -5.08
C ARG A 293 23.51 -13.50 -4.36
N VAL A 294 23.12 -14.53 -5.10
CA VAL A 294 23.26 -15.92 -4.62
C VAL A 294 24.74 -16.10 -4.25
N ALA A 295 25.02 -16.57 -3.04
CA ALA A 295 26.37 -16.95 -2.64
C ALA A 295 26.87 -18.09 -3.54
N GLN A 296 27.44 -17.77 -4.70
CA GLN A 296 28.38 -18.63 -5.39
C GLN A 296 29.74 -18.43 -4.73
N THR A 297 29.97 -19.07 -3.58
CA THR A 297 31.31 -19.42 -3.08
C THR A 297 31.20 -20.28 -1.83
N ASP A 298 31.89 -21.42 -1.89
CA ASP A 298 32.35 -22.36 -0.86
C ASP A 298 31.34 -23.29 -0.16
N SER A 299 31.59 -24.59 -0.38
CA SER A 299 30.81 -25.75 0.02
C SER A 299 30.79 -26.08 1.51
N ASP A 300 31.42 -25.29 2.40
CA ASP A 300 31.63 -25.71 3.80
C ASP A 300 31.10 -24.75 4.88
N SER A 301 30.28 -23.75 4.52
CA SER A 301 29.54 -22.98 5.52
C SER A 301 28.23 -22.40 4.96
N ARG A 302 27.23 -23.28 4.78
CA ARG A 302 25.85 -22.89 4.45
C ARG A 302 25.14 -22.35 5.71
N PRO A 303 24.76 -21.06 5.79
CA PRO A 303 23.46 -20.74 6.37
C PRO A 303 22.40 -21.29 5.41
N ALA A 304 21.42 -22.01 5.96
CA ALA A 304 20.39 -22.71 5.19
C ALA A 304 19.75 -21.82 4.10
N SER A 305 19.51 -22.44 2.95
CA SER A 305 19.02 -21.89 1.70
C SER A 305 17.72 -21.10 1.86
N SER A 306 17.79 -19.78 1.64
CA SER A 306 16.58 -18.92 1.59
C SER A 306 15.81 -19.03 0.27
N ASN A 307 16.39 -19.64 -0.77
CA ASN A 307 15.74 -19.81 -2.09
C ASN A 307 15.15 -21.20 -2.35
N GLU A 308 15.54 -22.26 -1.62
CA GLU A 308 15.04 -23.63 -1.89
C GLU A 308 13.71 -23.97 -1.18
N SER A 309 13.23 -23.11 -0.27
CA SER A 309 11.97 -23.31 0.47
C SER A 309 11.03 -22.11 0.43
N SER A 310 11.28 -21.13 -0.44
CA SER A 310 10.37 -20.00 -0.64
C SER A 310 9.19 -20.40 -1.52
N VAL A 311 8.01 -19.93 -1.17
CA VAL A 311 6.80 -20.05 -1.97
C VAL A 311 6.79 -18.92 -3.03
N PRO A 312 6.66 -19.23 -4.32
CA PRO A 312 6.67 -18.22 -5.37
C PRO A 312 5.40 -17.35 -5.29
N LEU A 313 5.58 -16.04 -5.45
CA LEU A 313 4.50 -15.07 -5.61
C LEU A 313 4.25 -14.76 -7.08
N VAL A 314 2.98 -14.54 -7.41
CA VAL A 314 2.54 -14.05 -8.72
C VAL A 314 2.14 -12.58 -8.59
N LEU A 315 2.67 -11.73 -9.48
CA LEU A 315 2.27 -10.33 -9.57
C LEU A 315 0.95 -10.19 -10.33
N HIS A 316 0.05 -9.39 -9.80
CA HIS A 316 -1.22 -9.01 -10.42
C HIS A 316 -1.38 -7.49 -10.46
N ASP A 317 -2.14 -6.97 -11.42
CA ASP A 317 -2.53 -5.57 -11.40
C ASP A 317 -3.60 -5.37 -10.31
N TYR A 318 -3.41 -4.39 -9.42
CA TYR A 318 -4.40 -4.07 -8.40
C TYR A 318 -5.80 -3.79 -8.98
N ASN A 319 -5.88 -3.24 -10.19
CA ASN A 319 -7.16 -2.97 -10.84
C ASN A 319 -7.94 -4.26 -11.18
N GLU A 320 -7.33 -5.44 -11.17
CA GLU A 320 -8.05 -6.71 -11.30
C GLU A 320 -9.13 -6.87 -10.20
N VAL A 321 -8.85 -6.44 -8.96
CA VAL A 321 -9.81 -6.58 -7.86
C VAL A 321 -11.02 -5.64 -7.98
N ARG A 322 -10.98 -4.66 -8.88
CA ARG A 322 -12.12 -3.77 -9.20
C ARG A 322 -13.10 -4.41 -10.18
N SER A 323 -12.75 -5.55 -10.78
CA SER A 323 -13.58 -6.25 -11.74
C SER A 323 -13.19 -7.72 -11.79
N LEU A 324 -13.64 -8.52 -10.82
CA LEU A 324 -13.36 -9.95 -10.74
C LEU A 324 -14.48 -10.76 -11.42
N SER A 325 -14.13 -11.86 -12.08
CA SER A 325 -15.14 -12.76 -12.67
C SER A 325 -15.87 -13.56 -11.59
N VAL A 326 -17.19 -13.68 -11.71
CA VAL A 326 -18.06 -14.51 -10.88
C VAL A 326 -19.31 -14.89 -11.66
N ASP A 327 -19.67 -16.17 -11.73
CA ASP A 327 -20.88 -16.67 -12.42
C ASP A 327 -21.11 -16.10 -13.83
N GLY A 328 -20.04 -15.98 -14.64
CA GLY A 328 -20.11 -15.46 -16.00
C GLY A 328 -20.30 -13.93 -16.12
N ARG A 329 -20.31 -13.21 -15.00
CA ARG A 329 -20.32 -11.73 -14.94
C ARG A 329 -19.07 -11.20 -14.25
N ARG A 330 -18.88 -9.88 -14.25
CA ARG A 330 -17.79 -9.22 -13.50
C ARG A 330 -18.35 -8.40 -12.34
N GLN A 331 -17.64 -8.41 -11.22
CA GLN A 331 -18.04 -7.72 -9.99
C GLN A 331 -16.81 -7.13 -9.29
N SER A 332 -16.91 -5.86 -8.89
CA SER A 332 -15.92 -5.21 -8.04
C SER A 332 -15.90 -5.83 -6.65
N LEU A 333 -14.70 -5.95 -6.06
CA LEU A 333 -14.55 -6.30 -4.65
C LEU A 333 -15.09 -5.20 -3.72
N PHE A 334 -15.07 -3.95 -4.20
CA PHE A 334 -15.44 -2.75 -3.46
C PHE A 334 -16.86 -2.31 -3.83
N ALA A 335 -17.62 -1.88 -2.82
CA ALA A 335 -18.89 -1.18 -3.01
C ALA A 335 -18.63 0.28 -3.46
N ASP A 336 -19.70 1.00 -3.81
CA ASP A 336 -19.63 2.38 -4.35
C ASP A 336 -18.95 3.39 -3.42
N ASN A 337 -18.88 3.09 -2.12
CA ASN A 337 -18.16 3.90 -1.13
C ASN A 337 -16.69 3.48 -0.94
N GLY A 338 -16.16 2.62 -1.80
CA GLY A 338 -14.78 2.13 -1.75
C GLY A 338 -14.50 1.12 -0.63
N LEU A 339 -15.52 0.60 0.07
CA LEU A 339 -15.36 -0.37 1.15
C LEU A 339 -15.68 -1.80 0.70
N ILE A 340 -15.09 -2.79 1.38
CA ILE A 340 -15.47 -4.20 1.25
C ILE A 340 -16.46 -4.56 2.37
N PRO A 341 -17.78 -4.73 2.09
CA PRO A 341 -18.80 -4.80 3.15
C PRO A 341 -18.69 -6.01 4.10
N VAL A 342 -18.13 -7.13 3.67
CA VAL A 342 -17.97 -8.31 4.54
C VAL A 342 -16.85 -8.14 5.57
N SER A 343 -15.89 -7.24 5.28
CA SER A 343 -14.71 -7.04 6.13
C SER A 343 -14.92 -6.12 7.34
N ARG A 344 -16.15 -5.64 7.57
CA ARG A 344 -16.43 -4.65 8.63
C ARG A 344 -16.02 -5.16 10.02
N ARG A 345 -15.37 -4.30 10.80
CA ARG A 345 -14.90 -4.58 12.16
C ARG A 345 -15.80 -4.00 13.25
N LEU A 346 -15.62 -4.42 14.50
CA LEU A 346 -16.37 -3.88 15.64
C LEU A 346 -15.92 -2.46 16.00
N GLU A 347 -14.68 -2.10 15.66
CA GLU A 347 -14.14 -0.73 15.77
C GLU A 347 -15.07 0.34 15.21
N ARG A 348 -15.84 0.03 14.15
CA ARG A 348 -16.79 0.97 13.55
C ARG A 348 -17.80 1.56 14.53
N TRP A 349 -18.10 0.86 15.63
CA TRP A 349 -19.05 1.32 16.65
C TRP A 349 -18.38 2.16 17.74
N LEU A 350 -17.07 1.99 17.96
CA LEU A 350 -16.31 2.75 18.94
C LEU A 350 -15.73 4.03 18.32
N LEU A 351 -15.20 3.92 17.11
CA LEU A 351 -14.41 4.96 16.44
C LEU A 351 -15.22 5.80 15.45
N TRP A 352 -16.54 5.59 15.32
CA TRP A 352 -17.40 6.43 14.47
C TRP A 352 -17.28 7.94 14.75
N PRO A 353 -17.07 8.42 16.00
CA PRO A 353 -16.92 9.85 16.27
C PRO A 353 -15.68 10.47 15.61
N MET A 354 -14.70 9.65 15.21
CA MET A 354 -13.50 10.10 14.51
C MET A 354 -13.80 10.49 13.05
N GLY A 355 -15.02 10.26 12.58
CA GLY A 355 -15.49 10.64 11.25
C GLY A 355 -15.18 9.62 10.17
N ILE A 356 -14.49 8.52 10.49
CA ILE A 356 -14.14 7.48 9.52
C ILE A 356 -15.34 6.56 9.29
N GLU A 357 -15.71 6.37 8.03
CA GLU A 357 -16.79 5.46 7.66
C GLU A 357 -16.36 4.00 7.85
N SER A 358 -17.04 3.27 8.75
CA SER A 358 -16.79 1.87 9.04
C SER A 358 -15.31 1.55 9.32
N ALA A 359 -14.73 2.19 10.35
CA ALA A 359 -13.36 1.92 10.81
C ALA A 359 -13.06 0.40 10.90
N GLY A 360 -11.89 0.01 10.40
CA GLY A 360 -11.43 -1.37 10.31
C GLY A 360 -11.91 -2.16 9.07
N ALA A 361 -12.89 -1.67 8.29
CA ALA A 361 -13.24 -2.30 7.01
C ALA A 361 -12.12 -2.07 5.97
N MET A 362 -11.85 -3.08 5.14
CA MET A 362 -10.91 -3.03 4.03
C MET A 362 -11.39 -2.09 2.93
N ARG A 363 -10.44 -1.44 2.25
CA ARG A 363 -10.72 -0.28 1.40
C ARG A 363 -10.05 -0.37 0.03
N GLN A 364 -10.66 0.31 -0.92
CA GLN A 364 -10.07 0.59 -2.21
C GLN A 364 -8.94 1.62 -2.07
N TRP A 365 -7.89 1.47 -2.87
CA TRP A 365 -6.87 2.52 -3.03
C TRP A 365 -7.53 3.88 -3.31
N GLY A 366 -7.12 4.90 -2.57
CA GLY A 366 -7.73 6.24 -2.61
C GLY A 366 -8.78 6.54 -1.54
N HIS A 367 -9.08 5.58 -0.64
CA HIS A 367 -10.10 5.76 0.42
C HIS A 367 -9.57 5.58 1.85
N HIS A 368 -8.25 5.63 2.03
CA HIS A 368 -7.58 5.27 3.28
C HIS A 368 -7.34 6.50 4.16
N ALA A 369 -8.27 6.75 5.08
CA ALA A 369 -8.03 7.60 6.24
C ALA A 369 -7.08 6.90 7.22
N THR A 370 -5.89 7.46 7.46
CA THR A 370 -4.83 6.83 8.26
C THR A 370 -4.63 7.47 9.62
N ALA A 371 -5.43 8.47 10.00
CA ALA A 371 -5.40 9.06 11.34
C ALA A 371 -6.79 9.05 11.97
N PHE A 372 -6.93 8.52 13.18
CA PHE A 372 -8.15 8.66 13.97
C PHE A 372 -8.27 10.06 14.58
N VAL A 373 -7.14 10.65 14.99
CA VAL A 373 -7.09 12.01 15.56
C VAL A 373 -6.38 12.94 14.57
N GLY A 374 -7.13 13.88 14.00
CA GLY A 374 -6.65 14.77 12.95
C GLY A 374 -7.26 14.39 11.60
N ARG A 375 -6.58 14.68 10.49
CA ARG A 375 -6.91 14.18 9.15
C ARG A 375 -5.62 13.84 8.44
N ARG A 376 -5.58 12.67 7.83
CA ARG A 376 -4.46 12.20 7.03
C ARG A 376 -4.96 11.11 6.08
N HIS A 377 -4.63 11.23 4.81
CA HIS A 377 -5.02 10.28 3.78
C HIS A 377 -3.76 9.63 3.21
N PHE A 378 -3.82 8.32 2.95
CA PHE A 378 -2.65 7.58 2.50
C PHE A 378 -2.18 8.02 1.11
N ASP A 379 -3.11 8.41 0.25
CA ASP A 379 -2.91 8.82 -1.14
C ASP A 379 -2.81 10.35 -1.33
N ASP A 380 -2.77 11.13 -0.24
CA ASP A 380 -2.55 12.57 -0.32
C ASP A 380 -1.20 12.86 -1.01
N ALA A 381 -1.25 13.58 -2.13
CA ALA A 381 -0.07 13.93 -2.91
C ALA A 381 0.96 14.69 -2.06
N ASN A 382 0.53 15.50 -1.08
CA ASN A 382 1.38 16.29 -0.20
C ASN A 382 1.69 15.59 1.13
N LEU A 383 1.36 14.31 1.28
CA LEU A 383 1.54 13.58 2.54
C LEU A 383 2.98 13.70 3.04
N LEU A 384 3.98 13.40 2.22
CA LEU A 384 5.38 13.46 2.64
C LEU A 384 5.81 14.89 2.99
N GLU A 385 5.38 15.87 2.20
CA GLU A 385 5.66 17.28 2.45
C GLU A 385 5.04 17.74 3.79
N SER A 386 3.87 17.24 4.15
CA SER A 386 3.23 17.59 5.43
C SER A 386 3.93 16.97 6.66
N LEU A 387 4.61 15.82 6.47
CA LEU A 387 5.12 14.99 7.57
C LEU A 387 6.64 15.07 7.76
N PHE A 388 7.39 15.37 6.71
CA PHE A 388 8.85 15.29 6.73
C PHE A 388 9.52 16.55 6.16
N TYR A 389 10.79 16.72 6.49
CA TYR A 389 11.70 17.70 5.88
C TYR A 389 13.07 17.04 5.63
N TYR A 390 13.88 17.64 4.76
CA TYR A 390 15.30 17.27 4.62
C TYR A 390 16.17 18.13 5.52
N GLU A 391 17.06 17.47 6.25
CA GLU A 391 18.19 18.09 6.96
C GLU A 391 19.42 18.22 6.06
#